data_AF-A0A3N7DSP0-F1
#
_entry.id   AF-A0A3N7DSP0-F1
#
_cell.length_a   1.000
_cell.length_b   1.000
_cell.length_c   1.000
_cell.angle_alpha   90.00
_cell.angle_beta   90.00
_cell.angle_gamma   90.00
#
_symmetry.space_group_name_H-M   'P 1'
#
loop_
_entity.id
_entity.type
_entity.pdbx_description
1 polymer ?
#
loop_
_entity_poly.entity_id
_entity_poly.type
_entity_poly.pdbx_seq_one_letter_code
_entity_poly.pdbx_strand_id
1 'polypeptide(L)'
;MDPRPLIFLEKPYTENLGPFSTRRVVLAGLESQMEYWIDLAVGWLEQGAPLDEEIVEALSRIAETRQKAQRLRHRSAALVKRWLREVG
;
A
#
# COMPACT_ATOMS: atom_id res chain seq x y z
N MET A 1 10.33 10.14 5.48
CA MET A 1 9.45 9.04 5.93
C MET A 1 10.02 8.42 7.21
N ASP A 2 9.16 8.13 8.19
CA ASP A 2 9.52 7.44 9.44
C ASP A 2 9.54 5.93 9.19
N PRO A 3 10.67 5.22 9.38
CA PRO A 3 10.78 3.81 9.01
C PRO A 3 10.16 2.85 10.04
N ARG A 4 9.86 3.32 11.26
CA ARG A 4 9.35 2.46 12.36
C ARG A 4 8.05 1.71 12.03
N PRO A 5 7.08 2.26 11.27
CA PRO A 5 5.88 1.53 10.88
C PRO A 5 6.15 0.40 9.87
N LEU A 6 7.26 0.43 9.13
CA LEU A 6 7.53 -0.54 8.05
C LEU A 6 7.69 -1.97 8.56
N ILE A 7 8.26 -2.14 9.76
CA ILE A 7 8.52 -3.47 10.34
C ILE A 7 7.26 -4.32 10.48
N PHE A 8 6.08 -3.67 10.56
CA PHE A 8 4.82 -4.39 10.67
C PHE A 8 4.44 -5.07 9.35
N LEU A 9 4.78 -4.48 8.20
CA LEU A 9 4.46 -5.01 6.86
C LEU A 9 5.08 -6.38 6.56
N GLU A 10 6.14 -6.76 7.29
CA GLU A 10 6.79 -8.07 7.14
C GLU A 10 5.93 -9.23 7.65
N LYS A 11 4.86 -8.93 8.38
CA LYS A 11 3.86 -9.90 8.84
C LYS A 11 2.61 -9.82 7.94
N PRO A 12 1.77 -10.87 7.88
CA PRO A 12 0.44 -10.75 7.28
C PRO A 12 -0.36 -9.60 7.90
N TYR A 13 -1.31 -9.05 7.15
CA TYR A 13 -2.13 -7.93 7.61
C TYR A 13 -2.79 -8.25 8.96
N THR A 14 -2.63 -7.33 9.91
CA THR A 14 -3.24 -7.37 11.23
C THR A 14 -3.60 -5.96 11.69
N GLU A 15 -4.62 -5.87 12.53
CA GLU A 15 -5.01 -4.61 13.17
C GLU A 15 -4.18 -4.31 14.43
N ASN A 16 -3.47 -5.31 14.98
CA ASN A 16 -2.64 -5.14 16.16
C ASN A 16 -1.24 -4.59 15.80
N LEU A 17 -1.14 -3.27 15.72
CA LEU A 17 0.05 -2.54 15.23
C LEU A 17 0.71 -1.70 16.33
N GLY A 18 0.39 -1.99 17.59
CA GLY A 18 0.86 -1.21 18.73
C GLY A 18 0.45 0.26 18.59
N PRO A 19 1.41 1.21 18.55
CA PRO A 19 1.10 2.64 18.52
C PRO A 19 0.71 3.18 17.12
N PHE A 20 0.79 2.36 16.07
CA PHE A 20 0.54 2.81 14.70
C PHE A 20 -0.85 2.38 14.21
N SER A 21 -1.47 3.18 13.35
CA SER A 21 -2.67 2.77 12.62
C SER A 21 -2.30 2.00 11.35
N THR A 22 -3.20 1.13 10.88
CA THR A 22 -3.04 0.41 9.60
C THR A 22 -2.75 1.38 8.45
N ARG A 23 -3.51 2.48 8.39
CA ARG A 23 -3.31 3.56 7.43
C ARG A 23 -1.88 4.09 7.42
N ARG A 24 -1.33 4.41 8.60
CA ARG A 24 0.04 4.96 8.72
C ARG A 24 1.10 3.95 8.28
N VAL A 25 0.91 2.66 8.61
CA VAL A 25 1.81 1.59 8.20
C VAL A 25 1.81 1.42 6.68
N VAL A 26 0.62 1.37 6.06
CA VAL A 26 0.47 1.24 4.60
C VAL A 26 1.09 2.43 3.87
N LEU A 27 0.75 3.67 4.26
CA LEU A 27 1.30 4.87 3.62
C LEU A 27 2.83 4.91 3.72
N ALA A 28 3.40 4.59 4.90
CA ALA A 28 4.85 4.52 5.05
C ALA A 28 5.49 3.53 4.06
N GLY A 29 4.84 2.38 3.81
CA GLY A 29 5.29 1.40 2.82
C GLY A 29 5.18 1.89 1.37
N LEU A 30 4.05 2.50 1.01
CA LEU A 30 3.81 3.02 -0.35
C LEU A 30 4.72 4.21 -0.70
N GLU A 31 5.07 5.04 0.28
CA GLU A 31 5.99 6.19 0.12
C GLU A 31 7.47 5.77 0.13
N SER A 32 7.77 4.51 0.40
CA SER A 32 9.14 4.01 0.44
C SER A 32 9.80 4.06 -0.93
N GLN A 33 11.10 4.36 -0.95
CA GLN A 33 11.89 4.29 -2.19
C GLN A 33 12.17 2.84 -2.61
N MET A 34 12.20 1.92 -1.63
CA MET A 34 12.52 0.51 -1.85
C MET A 34 11.26 -0.26 -2.26
N GLU A 35 11.29 -0.91 -3.43
CA GLU A 35 10.15 -1.68 -3.93
C GLU A 35 9.69 -2.79 -2.98
N TYR A 36 10.60 -3.33 -2.17
CA TYR A 36 10.28 -4.31 -1.13
C TYR A 36 9.15 -3.84 -0.21
N TRP A 37 9.27 -2.62 0.35
CA TRP A 37 8.27 -2.07 1.26
C TRP A 37 6.96 -1.72 0.56
N ILE A 38 7.04 -1.27 -0.70
CA ILE A 38 5.86 -1.00 -1.52
C ILE A 38 5.11 -2.31 -1.79
N ASP A 39 5.81 -3.38 -2.14
CA ASP A 39 5.21 -4.68 -2.46
C ASP A 39 4.50 -5.30 -1.25
N LEU A 40 5.08 -5.15 -0.05
CA LEU A 40 4.44 -5.59 1.19
C LEU A 40 3.19 -4.77 1.52
N ALA A 41 3.24 -3.43 1.38
CA ALA A 41 2.07 -2.57 1.59
C ALA A 41 0.93 -2.90 0.61
N VAL A 42 1.25 -3.11 -0.66
CA VAL A 42 0.29 -3.60 -1.66
C VAL A 42 -0.26 -4.97 -1.26
N GLY A 43 0.58 -5.87 -0.73
CA GLY A 43 0.17 -7.18 -0.21
C GLY A 43 -0.83 -7.09 0.95
N TRP A 44 -0.70 -6.11 1.84
CA TRP A 44 -1.68 -5.88 2.90
C TRP A 44 -3.03 -5.41 2.36
N LEU A 45 -3.02 -4.49 1.39
CA LEU A 45 -4.24 -3.99 0.75
C LEU A 45 -4.98 -5.08 -0.04
N GLU A 46 -4.24 -6.03 -0.61
CA GLU A 46 -4.81 -7.24 -1.22
C GLU A 46 -5.41 -8.20 -0.18
N GLN A 47 -4.83 -8.26 1.02
CA GLN A 47 -5.35 -9.05 2.15
C GLN A 47 -6.57 -8.41 2.84
N GLY A 48 -6.98 -7.21 2.43
CA GLY A 48 -8.16 -6.53 2.95
C GLY A 48 -7.88 -5.38 3.91
N ALA A 49 -6.63 -4.90 4.02
CA ALA A 49 -6.37 -3.66 4.72
C ALA A 49 -7.20 -2.51 4.10
N PRO A 50 -7.76 -1.59 4.92
CA PRO A 50 -8.64 -0.54 4.43
C PRO A 50 -7.96 0.36 3.39
N LEU A 51 -8.73 0.69 2.34
CA LEU A 51 -8.37 1.69 1.35
C LEU A 51 -9.04 3.03 1.71
N ASP A 52 -8.32 4.12 1.52
CA ASP A 52 -8.85 5.47 1.55
C ASP A 52 -8.29 6.28 0.36
N GLU A 53 -8.76 7.52 0.21
CA GLU A 53 -8.40 8.39 -0.91
C GLU A 53 -6.88 8.62 -1.02
N GLU A 54 -6.18 8.84 0.10
CA GLU A 54 -4.73 9.08 0.10
C GLU A 54 -3.95 7.82 -0.30
N ILE A 55 -4.35 6.64 0.20
CA ILE A 55 -3.76 5.36 -0.19
C ILE A 55 -3.98 5.11 -1.68
N VAL A 56 -5.16 5.40 -2.21
CA VAL A 56 -5.50 5.22 -3.63
C VAL A 56 -4.72 6.17 -4.53
N GLU A 57 -4.51 7.42 -4.09
CA GLU A 57 -3.64 8.35 -4.79
C GLU A 57 -2.19 7.83 -4.85
N ALA A 58 -1.66 7.33 -3.74
CA ALA A 58 -0.32 6.73 -3.70
C ALA A 58 -0.20 5.51 -4.64
N LEU A 59 -1.19 4.61 -4.64
CA LEU A 59 -1.25 3.47 -5.56
C LEU A 59 -1.31 3.90 -7.03
N SER A 60 -2.04 4.98 -7.33
CA SER A 60 -2.16 5.51 -8.69
C SER A 60 -0.79 6.00 -9.20
N ARG A 61 -0.05 6.74 -8.37
CA ARG A 61 1.33 7.16 -8.67
C ARG A 61 2.26 5.96 -8.91
N ILE A 62 2.15 4.91 -8.10
CA ILE A 62 2.94 3.68 -8.28
C ILE A 62 2.59 3.00 -9.61
N ALA A 63 1.30 2.88 -9.94
CA ALA A 63 0.82 2.26 -11.17
C ALA A 63 1.38 2.95 -12.44
N GLU A 64 1.57 4.26 -12.40
CA GLU A 64 2.05 5.08 -13.52
C GLU A 64 3.59 5.17 -13.59
N THR A 65 4.30 4.83 -12.51
CA THR A 65 5.76 4.98 -12.44
C THR A 65 6.48 3.88 -13.23
N ARG A 66 6.94 4.20 -14.44
CA ARG A 66 7.62 3.24 -15.35
C ARG A 66 8.87 2.54 -14.77
N GLN A 67 9.54 3.17 -13.80
CA GLN A 67 10.71 2.60 -13.13
C GLN A 67 10.36 1.41 -12.21
N LYS A 68 9.10 1.32 -11.75
CA LYS A 68 8.66 0.24 -10.85
C LYS A 68 8.43 -1.07 -11.61
N ALA A 69 8.62 -2.22 -10.96
CA ALA A 69 8.35 -3.51 -11.59
C ALA A 69 6.92 -3.61 -12.16
N GLN A 70 6.77 -4.22 -13.34
CA GLN A 70 5.47 -4.33 -14.03
C GLN A 70 4.39 -4.98 -13.16
N ARG A 71 4.76 -6.03 -12.41
CA ARG A 71 3.86 -6.72 -11.48
C ARG A 71 3.31 -5.75 -10.43
N LEU A 72 4.17 -4.93 -9.83
CA LEU A 72 3.80 -3.97 -8.80
C LEU A 72 2.86 -2.88 -9.33
N ARG A 73 3.15 -2.36 -10.53
CA ARG A 73 2.27 -1.39 -11.20
C ARG A 73 0.89 -1.97 -11.46
N HIS A 74 0.83 -3.21 -11.96
CA HIS A 74 -0.43 -3.88 -12.28
C HIS A 74 -1.28 -4.15 -11.03
N ARG A 75 -0.66 -4.65 -9.95
CA ARG A 75 -1.34 -4.86 -8.66
C ARG A 75 -1.90 -3.55 -8.11
N SER A 76 -1.11 -2.48 -8.12
CA SER A 76 -1.53 -1.16 -7.67
C SER A 76 -2.73 -0.63 -8.48
N ALA A 77 -2.68 -0.76 -9.81
CA ALA A 77 -3.79 -0.38 -10.69
C ALA A 77 -5.07 -1.20 -10.43
N ALA A 78 -4.94 -2.48 -10.10
CA ALA A 78 -6.09 -3.33 -9.78
C ALA A 78 -6.79 -2.88 -8.48
N LEU A 79 -6.01 -2.47 -7.46
CA LEU A 79 -6.54 -1.93 -6.21
C LEU A 79 -7.27 -0.59 -6.42
N VAL A 80 -6.70 0.32 -7.21
CA VAL A 80 -7.37 1.60 -7.57
C VAL A 80 -8.71 1.33 -8.26
N LYS A 81 -8.74 0.42 -9.25
CA LYS A 81 -9.98 0.02 -9.94
C LYS A 81 -10.99 -0.66 -9.01
N ARG A 82 -10.54 -1.39 -7.99
CA ARG A 82 -11.43 -1.97 -6.98
C ARG A 82 -12.11 -0.86 -6.19
N TRP A 83 -11.34 0.08 -5.63
CA TRP A 83 -11.88 1.18 -4.83
C TRP A 83 -12.86 2.05 -5.61
N LEU A 84 -12.53 2.43 -6.86
CA LEU A 84 -13.44 3.24 -7.69
C LEU A 84 -14.79 2.57 -7.96
N ARG A 85 -14.87 1.24 -7.91
CA ARG A 85 -16.14 0.49 -8.03
C ARG A 85 -16.91 0.40 -6.72
N GLU A 86 -16.25 0.58 -5.59
CA GLU A 86 -16.85 0.49 -4.26
C GLU A 86 -17.42 1.85 -3.81
N VAL A 87 -16.85 2.96 -4.30
CA VAL A 87 -17.24 4.33 -3.93
C VAL A 87 -18.17 4.99 -4.96
N GLY A 88 -18.21 4.49 -6.20
CA GLY A 88 -19.12 4.95 -7.26
C GLY A 88 -20.47 4.25 -7.21
#